data_AF-A0A962DFJ0-F1
#
_entry.id   AF-A0A962DFJ0-F1
#
_cell.length_a   1.000
_cell.length_b   1.000
_cell.length_c   1.000
_cell.angle_alpha   90.00
_cell.angle_beta   90.00
_cell.angle_gamma   90.00
#
_symmetry.space_group_name_H-M   'P 1'
#
loop_
_entity.id
_entity.type
_entity.pdbx_description
1 polymer ?
#
loop_
_entity_poly.entity_id
_entity_poly.type
_entity_poly.pdbx_seq_one_letter_code
_entity_poly.pdbx_strand_id
1 'polypeptide(L)'
;HLYGQIREKRGMNYGDYAYIEYFPRGMFRTQPNANLSRSSQIFQVWLRPLRDNNDAHFATRVAMYELHHLLKHGLTEEQFEATRNYLMKYAGLLVKSQDRILGYALDSEFYGIDEFTKYVKQNLENLTLEQVNEVINKYLQEDNVHFVFISKDANDMKNRLASEQTSPITYNSEKPEEILKKDQFLQDFPLSLDANNIKIVPVEEVFQ
;
A
#
# COMPACT_ATOMS: atom_id res chain seq x y z
N HIS A 1 2.13 -7.45 -5.86
CA HIS A 1 0.82 -7.24 -6.51
C HIS A 1 0.62 -5.83 -7.04
N LEU A 2 0.49 -4.79 -6.20
CA LEU A 2 0.25 -3.41 -6.67
C LEU A 2 1.23 -2.93 -7.76
N TYR A 3 2.54 -3.05 -7.53
CA TYR A 3 3.56 -2.73 -8.55
C TYR A 3 3.33 -3.46 -9.87
N GLY A 4 3.03 -4.76 -9.82
CA GLY A 4 2.80 -5.56 -11.03
C GLY A 4 1.53 -5.13 -11.77
N GLN A 5 0.47 -4.81 -11.03
CA GLN A 5 -0.85 -4.50 -11.59
C GLN A 5 -0.94 -3.06 -12.10
N ILE A 6 -0.43 -2.08 -11.36
CA ILE A 6 -0.60 -0.66 -11.69
C ILE A 6 0.60 -0.17 -12.52
N ARG A 7 1.82 -0.49 -12.10
CA ARG A 7 3.03 -0.05 -12.81
C ARG A 7 3.44 -0.96 -13.95
N GLU A 8 3.70 -2.24 -13.71
CA GLU A 8 4.34 -3.11 -14.71
C GLU A 8 3.40 -3.41 -15.88
N LYS A 9 2.19 -3.89 -15.60
CA LYS A 9 1.22 -4.24 -16.63
C LYS A 9 0.65 -3.01 -17.33
N ARG A 10 0.42 -1.92 -16.59
CA ARG A 10 -0.35 -0.76 -17.07
C ARG A 10 0.45 0.53 -17.27
N GLY A 11 1.69 0.60 -16.80
CA GLY A 11 2.59 1.72 -17.04
C GLY A 11 2.14 3.04 -16.41
N MET A 12 1.32 2.99 -15.35
CA MET A 12 0.62 4.17 -14.86
C MET A 12 1.50 5.14 -14.06
N ASN A 13 2.50 4.64 -13.34
CA ASN A 13 3.30 5.45 -12.42
C ASN A 13 4.71 4.90 -12.17
N TYR A 14 5.46 5.58 -11.29
CA TYR A 14 6.81 5.19 -10.86
C TYR A 14 6.82 4.03 -9.85
N GLY A 15 5.83 3.94 -8.97
CA GLY A 15 5.71 2.82 -8.05
C GLY A 15 4.53 2.94 -7.09
N ASP A 16 4.08 1.77 -6.65
CA ASP A 16 2.98 1.60 -5.72
C ASP A 16 3.46 0.83 -4.50
N TYR A 17 3.14 1.34 -3.32
CA TYR A 17 3.72 0.84 -2.07
C TYR A 17 2.63 0.64 -1.02
N ALA A 18 2.75 -0.43 -0.24
CA ALA A 18 1.95 -0.66 0.95
C ALA A 18 2.88 -0.64 2.17
N TYR A 19 2.46 0.03 3.24
CA TYR A 19 3.19 0.10 4.50
C TYR A 19 2.27 -0.37 5.63
N ILE A 20 2.79 -1.22 6.50
CA ILE A 20 2.14 -1.68 7.75
C ILE A 20 2.64 -0.91 8.97
N GLU A 21 3.49 0.10 8.75
CA GLU A 21 4.05 0.96 9.79
C GLU A 21 4.15 2.40 9.29
N TYR A 22 4.26 3.33 10.24
CA TYR A 22 4.48 4.74 9.92
C TYR A 22 5.85 4.94 9.24
N PHE A 23 5.82 5.28 7.95
CA PHE A 23 7.02 5.47 7.14
C PHE A 23 7.20 6.94 6.69
N PRO A 24 7.66 7.84 7.58
CA PRO A 24 7.87 9.24 7.25
C PRO A 24 9.06 9.38 6.30
N ARG A 25 9.02 10.43 5.47
CA ARG A 25 10.10 10.78 4.53
C ARG A 25 10.38 9.68 3.50
N GLY A 26 9.38 8.85 3.16
CA GLY A 26 9.50 7.81 2.14
C GLY A 26 9.75 8.30 0.71
N MET A 27 9.85 9.61 0.49
CA MET A 27 10.40 10.19 -0.74
C MET A 27 11.93 10.21 -0.78
N PHE A 28 12.60 10.19 0.38
CA PHE A 28 14.05 10.40 0.51
C PHE A 28 14.80 9.16 1.01
N ARG A 29 14.09 8.07 1.32
CA ARG A 29 14.66 6.86 1.92
C ARG A 29 13.92 5.61 1.44
N THR A 30 14.65 4.51 1.40
CA THR A 30 14.16 3.18 1.01
C THR A 30 14.11 2.19 2.18
N GLN A 31 14.57 2.60 3.36
CA GLN A 31 14.57 1.80 4.59
C GLN A 31 13.95 2.61 5.73
N PRO A 32 13.21 1.96 6.66
CA PRO A 32 12.59 2.65 7.79
C PRO A 32 13.65 3.17 8.74
N ASN A 33 13.38 4.35 9.31
CA ASN A 33 14.16 4.87 10.41
C ASN A 33 13.72 4.15 11.69
N ALA A 34 14.67 3.87 12.57
CA ALA A 34 14.38 3.51 13.94
C ALA A 34 13.87 4.74 14.72
N ASN A 35 13.39 4.51 15.94
CA ASN A 35 12.84 5.52 16.87
C ASN A 35 11.55 6.17 16.35
N LEU A 36 10.75 5.40 15.61
CA LEU A 36 9.41 5.77 15.15
C LEU A 36 8.35 4.87 15.77
N SER A 37 8.65 4.35 16.96
CA SER A 37 7.83 3.45 17.73
C SER A 37 6.45 4.05 18.03
N ARG A 38 5.39 3.25 17.88
CA ARG A 38 4.00 3.67 18.12
C ARG A 38 3.21 2.59 18.84
N SER A 39 2.27 3.00 19.69
CA SER A 39 1.28 2.11 20.29
C SER A 39 0.23 1.61 19.29
N SER A 40 0.11 2.25 18.13
CA SER A 40 -0.78 1.85 17.04
C SER A 40 -0.12 2.19 15.71
N GLN A 41 -0.10 1.21 14.80
CA GLN A 41 0.43 1.37 13.46
C GLN A 41 -0.67 1.63 12.45
N ILE A 42 -0.26 2.06 11.26
CA ILE A 42 -1.15 2.36 10.14
C ILE A 42 -0.91 1.35 9.02
N PHE A 43 -1.99 0.93 8.36
CA PHE A 43 -1.90 0.33 7.04
C PHE A 43 -2.21 1.41 6.00
N GLN A 44 -1.27 1.68 5.09
CA GLN A 44 -1.43 2.71 4.08
C GLN A 44 -0.92 2.23 2.73
N VAL A 45 -1.65 2.60 1.67
CA VAL A 45 -1.26 2.36 0.28
C VAL A 45 -0.99 3.69 -0.40
N TRP A 46 0.14 3.77 -1.10
CA TRP A 46 0.60 4.98 -1.78
C TRP A 46 0.65 4.70 -3.28
N LEU A 47 -0.19 5.40 -4.05
CA LEU A 47 -0.24 5.34 -5.51
C LEU A 47 0.37 6.63 -6.06
N ARG A 48 1.61 6.60 -6.57
CA ARG A 48 2.27 7.85 -6.99
C ARG A 48 3.40 7.70 -8.02
N PRO A 49 3.62 8.74 -8.86
CA PRO A 49 2.67 9.78 -9.26
C PRO A 49 1.71 9.27 -10.33
N LEU A 50 0.48 9.78 -10.38
CA LEU A 50 -0.52 9.44 -11.42
C LEU A 50 -0.68 10.63 -12.38
N ARG A 51 -1.01 10.35 -13.66
CA ARG A 51 -0.96 11.34 -14.75
C ARG A 51 -2.06 12.40 -14.62
N ASP A 52 -3.27 11.99 -14.28
CA ASP A 52 -4.44 12.84 -14.15
C ASP A 52 -5.48 12.23 -13.18
N ASN A 53 -6.62 12.91 -13.01
CA ASN A 53 -7.71 12.46 -12.14
C ASN A 53 -8.36 11.15 -12.61
N ASN A 54 -8.44 10.91 -13.92
CA ASN A 54 -9.01 9.69 -14.45
C ASN A 54 -8.14 8.48 -14.07
N ASP A 55 -6.84 8.60 -14.31
CA ASP A 55 -5.86 7.60 -13.93
C ASP A 55 -5.80 7.37 -12.43
N ALA A 56 -5.89 8.44 -11.64
CA ALA A 56 -5.91 8.33 -10.20
C ALA A 56 -7.18 7.60 -9.70
N HIS A 57 -8.33 7.86 -10.33
CA HIS A 57 -9.56 7.13 -10.05
C HIS A 57 -9.43 5.65 -10.42
N PHE A 58 -8.94 5.33 -11.62
CA PHE A 58 -8.72 3.96 -12.06
C PHE A 58 -7.71 3.21 -11.17
N ALA A 59 -6.56 3.81 -10.86
CA ALA A 59 -5.55 3.19 -10.02
C ALA A 59 -6.08 2.93 -8.59
N THR A 60 -6.93 3.82 -8.06
CA THR A 60 -7.60 3.61 -6.76
C THR A 60 -8.53 2.40 -6.82
N ARG A 61 -9.31 2.26 -7.89
CA ARG A 61 -10.15 1.09 -8.15
C ARG A 61 -9.33 -0.20 -8.23
N VAL A 62 -8.19 -0.18 -8.92
CA VAL A 62 -7.26 -1.33 -8.95
C VAL A 62 -6.74 -1.64 -7.55
N ALA A 63 -6.31 -0.64 -6.77
CA ALA A 63 -5.79 -0.86 -5.43
C ALA A 63 -6.84 -1.46 -4.50
N MET A 64 -8.09 -0.98 -4.55
CA MET A 64 -9.20 -1.53 -3.78
C MET A 64 -9.55 -2.95 -4.22
N TYR A 65 -9.55 -3.25 -5.53
CA TYR A 65 -9.73 -4.61 -6.01
C TYR A 65 -8.63 -5.57 -5.51
N GLU A 66 -7.37 -5.13 -5.52
CA GLU A 66 -6.26 -5.98 -5.05
C GLU A 66 -6.30 -6.16 -3.53
N LEU A 67 -6.79 -5.17 -2.76
CA LEU A 67 -7.09 -5.32 -1.34
C LEU A 67 -8.24 -6.31 -1.11
N HIS A 68 -9.34 -6.17 -1.84
CA HIS A 68 -10.48 -7.10 -1.80
C HIS A 68 -10.03 -8.54 -2.08
N HIS A 69 -9.24 -8.73 -3.13
CA HIS A 69 -8.71 -10.03 -3.50
C HIS A 69 -7.80 -10.59 -2.41
N LEU A 70 -6.94 -9.77 -1.80
CA LEU A 70 -6.07 -10.18 -0.70
C LEU A 70 -6.89 -10.61 0.53
N LEU A 71 -7.94 -9.88 0.90
CA LEU A 71 -8.83 -10.24 2.00
C LEU A 71 -9.54 -11.56 1.72
N LYS A 72 -10.07 -11.72 0.51
CA LYS A 72 -10.88 -12.88 0.14
C LYS A 72 -10.08 -14.17 -0.06
N HIS A 73 -8.84 -14.06 -0.54
CA HIS A 73 -8.06 -15.21 -0.99
C HIS A 73 -6.76 -15.42 -0.22
N GLY A 74 -6.31 -14.43 0.56
CA GLY A 74 -5.04 -14.46 1.25
C GLY A 74 -3.84 -14.48 0.28
N LEU A 75 -2.67 -14.78 0.84
CA LEU A 75 -1.47 -15.09 0.07
C LEU A 75 -1.51 -16.53 -0.43
N THR A 76 -0.84 -16.78 -1.55
CA THR A 76 -0.51 -18.14 -1.97
C THR A 76 0.76 -18.64 -1.27
N GLU A 77 0.97 -19.96 -1.24
CA GLU A 77 2.20 -20.58 -0.71
C GLU A 77 3.47 -19.99 -1.35
N GLU A 78 3.47 -19.84 -2.67
CA GLU A 78 4.59 -19.25 -3.41
C GLU A 78 4.89 -17.81 -2.97
N GLN A 79 3.85 -16.98 -2.79
CA GLN A 79 4.00 -15.59 -2.36
C GLN A 79 4.53 -15.50 -0.93
N PHE A 80 4.01 -16.37 -0.04
CA PHE A 80 4.45 -16.45 1.33
C PHE A 80 5.93 -16.86 1.41
N GLU A 81 6.31 -17.97 0.77
CA GLU A 81 7.68 -18.46 0.78
C GLU A 81 8.68 -17.47 0.16
N ALA A 82 8.33 -16.87 -0.98
CA ALA A 82 9.16 -15.84 -1.60
C ALA A 82 9.38 -14.64 -0.67
N THR A 83 8.31 -14.17 -0.01
CA THR A 83 8.35 -13.02 0.89
C THR A 83 9.12 -13.34 2.17
N ARG A 84 8.87 -14.50 2.80
CA ARG A 84 9.58 -14.96 4.00
C ARG A 84 11.09 -15.04 3.75
N ASN A 85 11.50 -15.65 2.64
CA ASN A 85 12.89 -15.78 2.25
C ASN A 85 13.57 -14.43 1.98
N TYR A 86 12.84 -13.49 1.38
CA TYR A 86 13.33 -12.12 1.19
C TYR A 86 13.54 -11.42 2.54
N LEU A 87 12.53 -11.44 3.43
CA LEU A 87 12.57 -10.76 4.73
C LEU A 87 13.66 -11.30 5.65
N MET A 88 13.88 -12.62 5.66
CA MET A 88 14.96 -13.27 6.42
C MET A 88 16.34 -12.69 6.10
N LYS A 89 16.60 -12.40 4.81
CA LYS A 89 17.85 -11.79 4.36
C LYS A 89 17.86 -10.28 4.61
N TYR A 90 16.71 -9.63 4.38
CA TYR A 90 16.58 -8.19 4.48
C TYR A 90 16.75 -7.65 5.91
N ALA A 91 16.36 -8.41 6.93
CA ALA A 91 16.50 -8.00 8.34
C ALA A 91 17.93 -7.59 8.71
N GLY A 92 18.96 -8.29 8.20
CA GLY A 92 20.36 -7.91 8.43
C GLY A 92 20.76 -6.58 7.79
N LEU A 93 20.15 -6.21 6.66
CA LEU A 93 20.39 -4.94 5.98
C LEU A 93 19.79 -3.75 6.73
N LEU A 94 18.87 -4.01 7.68
CA LEU A 94 18.28 -2.99 8.53
C LEU A 94 19.23 -2.50 9.65
N VAL A 95 20.27 -3.26 9.97
CA VAL A 95 21.21 -2.91 11.05
C VAL A 95 22.65 -2.72 10.56
N LYS A 96 22.80 -2.24 9.32
CA LYS A 96 24.10 -2.11 8.63
C LYS A 96 25.07 -1.07 9.21
N SER A 97 24.66 -0.27 10.20
CA SER A 97 25.47 0.81 10.78
C SER A 97 25.16 0.98 12.27
N GLN A 98 26.11 1.54 13.02
CA GLN A 98 26.02 1.63 14.49
C GLN A 98 24.84 2.48 14.98
N ASP A 99 24.53 3.56 14.28
CA ASP A 99 23.35 4.39 14.55
C ASP A 99 22.04 3.59 14.42
N ARG A 100 21.97 2.68 13.43
CA ARG A 100 20.79 1.82 13.25
C ARG A 100 20.73 0.69 14.26
N ILE A 101 21.87 0.09 14.61
CA ILE A 101 21.93 -0.90 15.70
C ILE A 101 21.40 -0.29 17.00
N LEU A 102 21.88 0.91 17.37
CA LEU A 102 21.40 1.60 18.55
C LEU A 102 19.91 1.95 18.45
N GLY A 103 19.46 2.48 17.32
CA GLY A 103 18.05 2.82 17.13
C GLY A 103 17.12 1.61 17.27
N TYR A 104 17.44 0.49 16.61
CA TYR A 104 16.63 -0.73 16.75
C TYR A 104 16.71 -1.34 18.14
N ALA A 105 17.81 -1.17 18.87
CA ALA A 105 17.88 -1.58 20.28
C ALA A 105 16.90 -0.77 21.16
N LEU A 106 16.79 0.54 20.93
CA LEU A 106 15.82 1.38 21.63
C LEU A 106 14.37 1.00 21.28
N ASP A 107 14.09 0.73 20.00
CA ASP A 107 12.78 0.22 19.58
C ASP A 107 12.49 -1.16 20.18
N SER A 108 13.48 -2.05 20.26
CA SER A 108 13.33 -3.37 20.90
C SER A 108 12.94 -3.23 22.38
N GLU A 109 13.60 -2.35 23.13
CA GLU A 109 13.25 -2.05 24.53
C GLU A 109 11.83 -1.48 24.64
N PHE A 110 11.45 -0.56 23.75
CA PHE A 110 10.11 0.03 23.72
C PHE A 110 9.02 -1.02 23.48
N TYR A 111 9.23 -1.94 22.53
CA TYR A 111 8.27 -2.99 22.18
C TYR A 111 8.36 -4.24 23.08
N GLY A 112 9.35 -4.30 23.98
CA GLY A 112 9.58 -5.46 24.84
C GLY A 112 9.97 -6.73 24.07
N ILE A 113 10.74 -6.58 22.99
CA ILE A 113 11.23 -7.69 22.16
C ILE A 113 12.75 -7.88 22.34
N ASP A 114 13.22 -9.08 21.98
CA ASP A 114 14.66 -9.40 21.87
C ASP A 114 15.38 -8.47 20.88
N GLU A 115 16.72 -8.64 20.74
CA GLU A 115 17.49 -8.00 19.68
C GLU A 115 16.78 -8.16 18.32
N PHE A 116 16.55 -7.03 17.64
CA PHE A 116 15.65 -6.94 16.50
C PHE A 116 15.88 -8.01 15.43
N THR A 117 17.12 -8.22 14.99
CA THR A 117 17.37 -9.17 13.90
C THR A 117 17.18 -10.62 14.31
N LYS A 118 17.57 -10.97 15.54
CA LYS A 118 17.31 -12.28 16.13
C LYS A 118 15.81 -12.52 16.28
N TYR A 119 15.09 -11.57 16.87
CA TYR A 119 13.64 -11.63 17.05
C TYR A 119 12.93 -11.84 15.71
N VAL A 120 13.22 -11.02 14.70
CA VAL A 120 12.58 -11.12 13.38
C VAL A 120 12.88 -12.47 12.71
N LYS A 121 14.13 -12.92 12.71
CA LYS A 121 14.50 -14.18 12.05
C LYS A 121 13.86 -15.40 12.71
N GLN A 122 13.90 -15.47 14.05
CA GLN A 122 13.28 -16.58 14.78
C GLN A 122 11.77 -16.65 14.57
N ASN A 123 11.09 -15.50 14.52
CA ASN A 123 9.65 -15.47 14.26
C ASN A 123 9.34 -15.84 12.80
N LEU A 124 10.11 -15.36 11.83
CA LEU A 124 9.94 -15.73 10.43
C LEU A 124 10.19 -17.22 10.17
N GLU A 125 11.13 -17.85 10.86
CA GLU A 125 11.39 -19.30 10.76
C GLU A 125 10.18 -20.16 11.19
N ASN A 126 9.40 -19.67 12.17
CA ASN A 126 8.25 -20.38 12.73
C ASN A 126 6.91 -19.92 12.13
N LEU A 127 6.91 -18.84 11.34
CA LEU A 127 5.70 -18.26 10.75
C LEU A 127 5.12 -19.21 9.69
N THR A 128 3.80 -19.33 9.66
CA THR A 128 3.08 -20.13 8.63
C THR A 128 2.20 -19.26 7.75
N LEU A 129 1.84 -19.79 6.56
CA LEU A 129 0.92 -19.13 5.63
C LEU A 129 -0.44 -18.86 6.29
N GLU A 130 -0.96 -19.82 7.05
CA GLU A 130 -2.26 -19.73 7.72
C GLU A 130 -2.27 -18.58 8.72
N GLN A 131 -1.20 -18.43 9.51
CA GLN A 131 -1.08 -17.34 10.49
C GLN A 131 -1.08 -15.97 9.79
N VAL A 132 -0.39 -15.84 8.66
CA VAL A 132 -0.38 -14.58 7.89
C VAL A 132 -1.77 -14.27 7.34
N ASN A 133 -2.45 -15.26 6.77
CA ASN A 133 -3.80 -15.10 6.25
C ASN A 133 -4.83 -14.80 7.35
N GLU A 134 -4.66 -15.37 8.55
CA GLU A 134 -5.48 -15.04 9.72
C GLU A 134 -5.29 -13.57 10.14
N VAL A 135 -4.03 -13.10 10.21
CA VAL A 135 -3.70 -11.71 10.56
C VAL A 135 -4.24 -10.73 9.51
N ILE A 136 -4.14 -11.05 8.22
CA ILE A 136 -4.72 -10.24 7.14
C ILE A 136 -6.22 -10.06 7.37
N ASN A 137 -6.96 -11.15 7.59
CA ASN A 137 -8.40 -11.11 7.81
C ASN A 137 -8.80 -10.42 9.12
N LYS A 138 -7.94 -10.50 10.14
CA LYS A 138 -8.22 -9.92 11.46
C LYS A 138 -8.01 -8.41 11.51
N TYR A 139 -7.01 -7.88 10.79
CA TYR A 139 -6.57 -6.49 10.96
C TYR A 139 -6.73 -5.61 9.72
N LEU A 140 -6.92 -6.18 8.53
CA LEU A 140 -7.22 -5.40 7.33
C LEU A 140 -8.73 -5.44 7.04
N GLN A 141 -9.23 -4.36 6.45
CA GLN A 141 -10.61 -4.20 6.02
C GLN A 141 -10.69 -3.26 4.81
N GLU A 142 -11.82 -3.26 4.13
CA GLU A 142 -12.12 -2.39 3.00
C GLU A 142 -13.38 -1.50 3.18
N ASP A 143 -14.08 -1.63 4.31
CA ASP A 143 -15.34 -0.91 4.59
C ASP A 143 -15.14 0.56 5.02
N ASN A 144 -14.05 0.86 5.74
CA ASN A 144 -13.80 2.18 6.33
C ASN A 144 -12.41 2.68 5.92
N VAL A 145 -12.17 2.78 4.62
CA VAL A 145 -10.91 3.24 4.06
C VAL A 145 -10.92 4.77 3.92
N HIS A 146 -9.85 5.42 4.38
CA HIS A 146 -9.66 6.86 4.19
C HIS A 146 -8.84 7.11 2.92
N PHE A 147 -9.39 7.91 2.00
CA PHE A 147 -8.71 8.28 0.76
C PHE A 147 -8.24 9.73 0.83
N VAL A 148 -7.00 9.98 0.44
CA VAL A 148 -6.43 11.32 0.32
C VAL A 148 -5.90 11.49 -1.10
N PHE A 149 -6.45 12.45 -1.82
CA PHE A 149 -6.03 12.79 -3.19
C PHE A 149 -5.38 14.17 -3.21
N ILE A 150 -4.22 14.26 -3.85
CA ILE A 150 -3.59 15.54 -4.19
C ILE A 150 -3.84 15.77 -5.67
N SER A 151 -4.74 16.70 -5.99
CA SER A 151 -5.16 16.97 -7.37
C SER A 151 -5.05 18.45 -7.70
N LYS A 152 -4.70 18.75 -8.96
CA LYS A 152 -4.76 20.08 -9.54
C LYS A 152 -6.21 20.55 -9.74
N ASP A 153 -7.13 19.63 -10.01
CA ASP A 153 -8.56 19.89 -10.17
C ASP A 153 -9.36 19.01 -9.20
N ALA A 154 -9.45 19.49 -7.96
CA ALA A 154 -10.16 18.78 -6.91
C ALA A 154 -11.68 18.72 -7.13
N ASN A 155 -12.25 19.64 -7.92
CA ASN A 155 -13.68 19.63 -8.24
C ASN A 155 -14.01 18.49 -9.22
N ASP A 156 -13.22 18.32 -10.29
CA ASP A 156 -13.34 17.16 -11.19
C ASP A 156 -13.14 15.84 -10.44
N MET A 157 -12.12 15.75 -9.58
CA MET A 157 -11.90 14.53 -8.76
C MET A 157 -13.10 14.24 -7.85
N LYS A 158 -13.63 15.26 -7.14
CA LYS A 158 -14.82 15.11 -6.31
C LYS A 158 -16.02 14.62 -7.11
N ASN A 159 -16.27 15.20 -8.28
CA ASN A 159 -17.38 14.80 -9.13
C ASN A 159 -17.26 13.35 -9.61
N ARG A 160 -16.05 12.93 -10.02
CA ARG A 160 -15.76 11.55 -10.44
C ARG A 160 -16.06 10.54 -9.33
N LEU A 161 -15.57 10.82 -8.12
CA LEU A 161 -15.76 9.96 -6.95
C LEU A 161 -17.23 9.93 -6.51
N ALA A 162 -17.88 11.09 -6.41
CA ALA A 162 -19.27 11.21 -5.95
C ALA A 162 -20.29 10.57 -6.92
N SER A 163 -19.99 10.52 -8.22
CA SER A 163 -20.85 9.93 -9.24
C SER A 163 -20.44 8.51 -9.63
N GLU A 164 -19.40 7.95 -9.00
CA GLU A 164 -18.74 6.70 -9.41
C GLU A 164 -18.44 6.64 -10.92
N GLN A 165 -18.06 7.77 -11.51
CA GLN A 165 -17.85 7.88 -12.95
C GLN A 165 -16.86 6.81 -13.45
N THR A 166 -17.20 6.11 -14.54
CA THR A 166 -16.30 5.17 -15.22
C THR A 166 -14.94 5.83 -15.48
N SER A 167 -13.86 5.12 -15.16
CA SER A 167 -12.49 5.61 -15.28
C SER A 167 -11.71 4.75 -16.29
N PRO A 168 -11.94 4.89 -17.60
CA PRO A 168 -11.30 4.02 -18.59
C PRO A 168 -9.80 4.31 -18.67
N ILE A 169 -8.99 3.27 -18.87
CA ILE A 169 -7.55 3.41 -19.10
C ILE A 169 -7.23 3.43 -20.60
N THR A 170 -6.27 4.27 -20.99
CA THR A 170 -5.74 4.32 -22.35
C THR A 170 -4.25 4.01 -22.37
N TYR A 171 -3.83 3.25 -23.39
CA TYR A 171 -2.46 2.78 -23.56
C TYR A 171 -1.83 3.39 -24.80
N ASN A 172 -0.52 3.64 -24.74
CA ASN A 172 0.30 4.06 -25.87
C ASN A 172 0.92 2.88 -26.64
N SER A 173 0.64 1.65 -26.22
CA SER A 173 1.12 0.41 -26.83
C SER A 173 0.02 -0.65 -26.80
N GLU A 174 0.11 -1.66 -27.65
CA GLU A 174 -0.75 -2.84 -27.55
C GLU A 174 -0.56 -3.52 -26.19
N LYS A 175 -1.65 -4.08 -25.66
CA LYS A 175 -1.69 -4.84 -24.41
C LYS A 175 -2.35 -6.20 -24.65
N PRO A 176 -1.94 -7.25 -23.90
CA PRO A 176 -2.61 -8.55 -23.98
C PRO A 176 -4.11 -8.44 -23.71
N GLU A 177 -4.91 -9.25 -24.40
CA GLU A 177 -6.38 -9.24 -24.31
C GLU A 177 -6.87 -9.49 -22.87
N GLU A 178 -6.15 -10.32 -22.10
CA GLU A 178 -6.45 -10.58 -20.69
C GLU A 178 -6.41 -9.29 -19.84
N ILE A 179 -5.44 -8.41 -20.10
CA ILE A 179 -5.32 -7.13 -19.40
C ILE A 179 -6.49 -6.23 -19.77
N LEU A 180 -6.80 -6.11 -21.06
CA LEU A 180 -7.90 -5.28 -21.55
C LEU A 180 -9.26 -5.74 -20.99
N LYS A 181 -9.50 -7.05 -20.90
CA LYS A 181 -10.72 -7.60 -20.27
C LYS A 181 -10.78 -7.29 -18.77
N LYS A 182 -9.66 -7.44 -18.05
CA LYS A 182 -9.61 -7.08 -16.63
C LYS A 182 -9.85 -5.57 -16.44
N ASP A 183 -9.34 -4.73 -17.34
CA ASP A 183 -9.51 -3.28 -17.27
C ASP A 183 -10.95 -2.84 -17.47
N GLN A 184 -11.71 -3.50 -18.36
CA GLN A 184 -13.14 -3.26 -18.54
C GLN A 184 -13.94 -3.52 -17.26
N PHE A 185 -13.51 -4.47 -16.44
CA PHE A 185 -14.10 -4.69 -15.12
C PHE A 185 -13.59 -3.65 -14.11
N LEU A 186 -12.28 -3.39 -14.07
CA LEU A 186 -11.66 -2.50 -13.07
C LEU A 186 -12.05 -1.04 -13.23
N GLN A 187 -12.36 -0.58 -14.44
CA GLN A 187 -12.77 0.81 -14.69
C GLN A 187 -14.08 1.20 -14.00
N ASP A 188 -14.86 0.22 -13.54
CA ASP A 188 -16.15 0.37 -12.87
C ASP A 188 -16.17 -0.37 -11.51
N PHE A 189 -15.00 -0.78 -10.98
CA PHE A 189 -14.94 -1.41 -9.66
C PHE A 189 -15.42 -0.41 -8.59
N PRO A 190 -16.38 -0.78 -7.72
CA PRO A 190 -17.04 0.18 -6.83
C PRO A 190 -16.08 0.67 -5.74
N LEU A 191 -16.13 1.96 -5.44
CA LEU A 191 -15.45 2.55 -4.27
C LEU A 191 -16.43 2.83 -3.13
N SER A 192 -17.72 2.90 -3.43
CA SER A 192 -18.83 3.07 -2.48
C SER A 192 -18.67 4.28 -1.55
N LEU A 193 -18.11 5.38 -2.07
CA LEU A 193 -17.91 6.61 -1.31
C LEU A 193 -19.20 7.40 -1.22
N ASP A 194 -19.65 7.70 0.00
CA ASP A 194 -20.72 8.67 0.21
C ASP A 194 -20.24 10.06 -0.21
N ALA A 195 -20.95 10.67 -1.17
CA ALA A 195 -20.66 12.01 -1.67
C ALA A 195 -20.59 13.08 -0.56
N ASN A 196 -21.34 12.90 0.53
CA ASN A 196 -21.32 13.79 1.70
C ASN A 196 -20.00 13.72 2.49
N ASN A 197 -19.26 12.62 2.35
CA ASN A 197 -17.97 12.42 2.99
C ASN A 197 -16.79 12.94 2.15
N ILE A 198 -17.03 13.46 0.93
CA ILE A 198 -15.99 13.97 0.06
C ILE A 198 -15.81 15.49 0.26
N LYS A 199 -14.67 15.84 0.87
CA LYS A 199 -14.29 17.22 1.19
C LYS A 199 -13.08 17.65 0.35
N ILE A 200 -13.16 18.87 -0.18
CA ILE A 200 -12.03 19.54 -0.82
C ILE A 200 -11.42 20.45 0.24
N VAL A 201 -10.13 20.29 0.49
CA VAL A 201 -9.36 21.14 1.41
C VAL A 201 -8.34 21.91 0.59
N PRO A 202 -8.42 23.25 0.53
CA PRO A 202 -7.40 24.09 -0.10
C PRO A 202 -6.02 23.88 0.53
N VAL A 203 -4.96 23.97 -0.25
CA VAL A 203 -3.60 23.71 0.25
C VAL A 203 -3.17 24.71 1.33
N GLU A 204 -3.72 25.93 1.29
CA GLU A 204 -3.50 27.00 2.24
C GLU A 204 -4.02 26.68 3.65
N GLU A 205 -4.94 25.72 3.77
CA GLU A 205 -5.52 25.26 5.05
C GLU A 205 -4.80 24.04 5.63
N VAL A 206 -3.99 23.32 4.84
CA VAL A 206 -3.36 22.05 5.26
C VAL A 206 -2.25 22.25 6.30
N PHE A 207 -1.59 23.42 6.29
CA PHE A 207 -0.41 23.70 7.12
C PHE A 207 -0.65 24.76 8.22
N GLN A 208 -1.92 25.06 8.52
CA GLN A 208 -2.29 25.90 9.68
C GLN A 208 -2.41 25.03 10.94
#